data_AF-A0AB73TCQ8-F1
#
_entry.id   AF-A0AB73TCQ8-F1
#
_cell.length_a   1.000
_cell.length_b   1.000
_cell.length_c   1.000
_cell.angle_alpha   90.00
_cell.angle_beta   90.00
_cell.angle_gamma   90.00
#
_symmetry.space_group_name_H-M   'P 1'
#
loop_
_entity.id
_entity.type
_entity.pdbx_description
1 polymer ?
#
loop_
_entity_poly.entity_id
_entity_poly.type
_entity_poly.pdbx_seq_one_letter_code
_entity_poly.pdbx_strand_id
1 'polypeptide(L)'
;MARQFVLNLHDAMGGRTLRDVAAQVGIHHVTLLKILHGRAWPDLATVSRLEIGLNADLYSSADVRADLARAASPSVRKSRPRAPSE
;
A
#
# COMPACT_ATOMS: atom_id res chain seq x y z
N MET A 1 1.55 4.47 5.12
CA MET A 1 0.17 4.46 4.58
C MET A 1 0.10 5.00 3.16
N ALA A 2 0.39 6.28 2.91
CA ALA A 2 0.32 6.84 1.54
C ALA A 2 1.17 6.08 0.50
N ARG A 3 2.42 5.75 0.84
CA ARG A 3 3.28 4.93 -0.02
C ARG A 3 2.70 3.53 -0.27
N GLN A 4 2.15 2.88 0.76
CA GLN A 4 1.64 1.52 0.64
C GLN A 4 0.40 1.48 -0.26
N PHE A 5 -0.49 2.45 -0.13
CA PHE A 5 -1.62 2.61 -1.04
C PHE A 5 -1.19 2.71 -2.50
N VAL A 6 -0.16 3.51 -2.80
CA VAL A 6 0.37 3.64 -4.16
C VAL A 6 0.96 2.33 -4.68
N LEU A 7 1.65 1.56 -3.84
CA LEU A 7 2.17 0.24 -4.20
C LEU A 7 1.03 -0.75 -4.47
N ASN A 8 0.06 -0.85 -3.57
CA ASN A 8 -1.10 -1.71 -3.73
C ASN A 8 -1.88 -1.34 -5.00
N LEU A 9 -2.03 -0.04 -5.29
CA LEU A 9 -2.67 0.44 -6.50
C LEU A 9 -1.88 0.07 -7.75
N HIS A 10 -0.56 0.28 -7.76
CA HIS A 10 0.30 -0.11 -8.87
C HIS A 10 0.23 -1.62 -9.15
N ASP A 11 0.27 -2.44 -8.10
CA ASP A 11 0.17 -3.89 -8.20
C ASP A 11 -1.22 -4.32 -8.68
N ALA A 12 -2.28 -3.72 -8.13
CA ALA A 12 -3.66 -3.98 -8.54
C ALA A 12 -3.91 -3.60 -10.00
N MET A 13 -3.23 -2.59 -10.54
CA MET A 13 -3.32 -2.25 -11.97
C MET A 13 -2.84 -3.41 -12.86
N GLY A 14 -1.93 -4.27 -12.40
CA GLY A 14 -1.58 -5.51 -13.10
C GLY A 14 -1.09 -5.31 -14.54
N GLY A 15 -0.36 -4.22 -14.79
CA GLY A 15 0.14 -3.86 -16.12
C GLY A 15 -0.86 -3.17 -17.06
N ARG A 16 -2.12 -2.99 -16.63
CA ARG A 16 -3.11 -2.18 -17.37
C ARG A 16 -2.66 -0.72 -17.44
N THR A 17 -3.02 -0.05 -18.53
CA THR A 17 -2.66 1.36 -18.69
C THR A 17 -3.45 2.24 -17.72
N LEU A 18 -2.88 3.41 -17.39
CA LEU A 18 -3.56 4.45 -16.63
C LEU A 18 -4.93 4.84 -17.22
N ARG A 19 -5.05 4.85 -18.55
CA ARG A 19 -6.30 5.23 -19.22
C ARG A 19 -7.36 4.16 -19.08
N ASP A 20 -6.98 2.89 -19.24
CA ASP A 20 -7.93 1.76 -19.12
C ASP A 20 -8.48 1.67 -17.70
N VAL A 21 -7.60 1.76 -16.70
CA VAL A 21 -7.99 1.73 -15.29
C VAL A 21 -8.86 2.94 -14.94
N ALA A 22 -8.46 4.14 -15.37
CA ALA A 22 -9.24 5.35 -15.11
C ALA A 22 -10.63 5.29 -15.74
N ALA A 23 -10.75 4.77 -16.97
CA ALA A 23 -12.02 4.56 -17.64
C ALA A 23 -12.88 3.51 -16.90
N GLN A 24 -12.28 2.38 -16.50
CA GLN A 24 -12.95 1.31 -15.76
C GLN A 24 -13.56 1.79 -14.43
N VAL A 25 -12.82 2.61 -13.67
CA VAL A 25 -13.24 3.09 -12.35
C VAL A 25 -13.99 4.43 -12.40
N GLY A 26 -14.18 5.00 -13.60
CA GLY A 26 -14.93 6.23 -13.81
C GLY A 26 -14.26 7.47 -13.20
N ILE A 27 -12.94 7.61 -13.35
CA ILE A 27 -12.17 8.80 -12.95
C ILE A 27 -11.33 9.34 -14.11
N HIS A 28 -10.86 10.58 -14.01
CA HIS A 28 -9.96 11.13 -15.02
C HIS A 28 -8.55 10.53 -14.90
N HIS A 29 -7.92 10.11 -16.01
CA HIS A 29 -6.59 9.48 -15.99
C HIS A 29 -5.48 10.36 -15.38
N VAL A 30 -5.59 11.69 -15.49
CA VAL A 30 -4.66 12.63 -14.82
C VAL A 30 -4.79 12.57 -13.30
N THR A 31 -5.99 12.31 -12.76
CA THR A 31 -6.18 12.10 -11.31
C THR A 31 -5.41 10.87 -10.87
N LEU A 32 -5.58 9.75 -11.58
CA LEU A 32 -4.86 8.51 -11.30
C LEU A 32 -3.33 8.68 -11.40
N LEU A 33 -2.85 9.38 -12.42
CA LEU A 33 -1.43 9.72 -12.58
C LEU A 33 -0.88 10.53 -11.40
N LYS A 34 -1.61 11.57 -10.95
CA LYS A 34 -1.21 12.39 -9.80
C LYS A 34 -1.15 11.57 -8.52
N ILE A 35 -2.08 10.64 -8.32
CA ILE A 35 -2.11 9.73 -7.16
C ILE A 35 -0.89 8.82 -7.17
N LEU A 36 -0.60 8.14 -8.29
CA LEU A 36 0.57 7.25 -8.40
C LEU A 36 1.90 7.99 -8.20
N HIS A 37 1.98 9.26 -8.61
CA HIS A 37 3.17 10.07 -8.41
C HIS A 37 3.22 10.75 -7.03
N GLY A 38 2.26 10.47 -6.13
CA GLY A 38 2.18 11.09 -4.81
C GLY A 38 1.92 12.60 -4.82
N ARG A 39 1.44 13.16 -5.95
CA ARG A 39 1.14 14.59 -6.12
C ARG A 39 -0.27 14.97 -5.69
N ALA A 40 -1.15 13.98 -5.52
CA ALA A 40 -2.50 14.17 -4.99
C ALA A 40 -2.89 12.97 -4.15
N TRP A 41 -3.65 13.21 -3.09
CA TRP A 41 -4.25 12.15 -2.31
C TRP A 41 -5.72 11.98 -2.73
N PRO A 42 -6.19 10.75 -3.02
CA PRO A 42 -7.58 10.53 -3.36
C PRO A 42 -8.48 10.79 -2.15
N ASP A 43 -9.69 11.27 -2.42
CA ASP A 43 -10.77 11.27 -1.43
C ASP A 43 -11.34 9.86 -1.27
N LEU A 44 -12.21 9.68 -0.27
CA LEU A 44 -12.81 8.38 0.02
C LEU A 44 -13.62 7.84 -1.17
N ALA A 45 -14.33 8.70 -1.90
CA ALA A 45 -15.10 8.30 -3.07
C ALA A 45 -14.20 7.72 -4.18
N THR A 46 -13.04 8.33 -4.42
CA THR A 46 -12.04 7.85 -5.37
C THR A 46 -11.41 6.55 -4.90
N VAL A 47 -11.09 6.42 -3.61
CA VAL A 47 -10.59 5.16 -3.04
C VAL A 47 -11.60 4.04 -3.27
N SER A 48 -12.88 4.23 -2.90
CA SER A 48 -13.92 3.21 -3.09
C SER A 48 -14.12 2.83 -4.56
N ARG A 49 -14.08 3.79 -5.49
CA ARG A 49 -14.14 3.48 -6.94
C ARG A 49 -12.98 2.60 -7.39
N LEU A 50 -11.78 2.91 -6.92
CA LEU A 50 -10.58 2.13 -7.25
C LEU A 50 -10.66 0.72 -6.67
N GLU A 51 -11.05 0.56 -5.41
CA GLU A 51 -11.18 -0.76 -4.78
C GLU A 51 -12.24 -1.63 -5.44
N ILE A 52 -13.43 -1.08 -5.69
CA ILE A 52 -14.53 -1.79 -6.36
C ILE A 52 -14.14 -2.12 -7.80
N GLY A 53 -13.63 -1.16 -8.56
CA GLY A 53 -13.35 -1.37 -9.97
C GLY A 53 -12.12 -2.23 -10.23
N LEU A 54 -11.14 -2.24 -9.32
CA LEU A 54 -9.97 -3.13 -9.42
C LEU A 54 -10.16 -4.46 -8.68
N ASN A 55 -11.24 -4.61 -7.91
CA ASN A 55 -11.48 -5.75 -7.03
C ASN A 55 -10.28 -6.04 -6.13
N ALA A 56 -9.79 -4.99 -5.45
CA ALA A 56 -8.59 -5.05 -4.64
C ALA A 56 -8.77 -4.22 -3.35
N ASP A 57 -8.21 -4.70 -2.25
CA ASP A 57 -8.07 -3.93 -1.01
C ASP A 57 -6.84 -3.02 -1.14
N LEU A 58 -7.07 -1.72 -1.35
CA LEU A 58 -5.99 -0.75 -1.53
C LEU A 58 -5.56 -0.12 -0.21
N TYR A 59 -6.47 -0.13 0.78
CA TYR A 59 -6.24 0.41 2.11
C TYR A 59 -6.68 -0.58 3.18
N SER A 60 -5.85 -1.61 3.42
CA SER A 60 -6.19 -2.65 4.37
C SER A 60 -5.84 -2.27 5.81
N SER A 61 -6.83 -2.33 6.71
CA SER A 61 -6.55 -2.27 8.15
C SER A 61 -5.69 -3.44 8.65
N ALA A 62 -5.65 -4.56 7.92
CA ALA A 62 -4.79 -5.70 8.22
C ALA A 62 -3.31 -5.34 8.06
N ASP A 63 -2.95 -4.64 6.98
CA ASP A 63 -1.57 -4.17 6.74
C ASP A 63 -1.10 -3.24 7.86
N VAL A 64 -1.99 -2.34 8.30
CA VAL A 64 -1.71 -1.42 9.43
C VAL A 64 -1.42 -2.20 10.70
N ARG A 65 -2.24 -3.21 10.99
CA ARG A 65 -2.08 -4.05 12.19
C ARG A 65 -0.82 -4.89 12.11
N ALA A 66 -0.46 -5.37 10.93
CA ALA A 66 0.78 -6.11 10.70
C ALA A 66 2.02 -5.22 10.90
N ASP A 67 2.00 -3.99 10.37
CA ASP A 67 3.06 -3.00 10.57
C ASP A 67 3.21 -2.64 12.06
N LEU A 68 2.09 -2.40 12.75
CA LEU A 68 2.08 -2.11 14.18
C LEU A 68 2.60 -3.30 15.01
N ALA A 69 2.21 -4.53 14.66
CA ALA A 69 2.70 -5.74 15.33
C ALA A 69 4.20 -5.96 15.11
N ARG A 70 4.71 -5.67 13.91
CA ARG A 70 6.14 -5.70 13.59
C ARG A 70 6.91 -4.65 14.38
N ALA A 71 6.38 -3.44 14.49
CA ALA A 71 6.98 -2.37 15.31
C ALA A 71 6.96 -2.71 16.82
N ALA A 72 5.92 -3.41 17.29
CA ALA A 72 5.78 -3.84 18.68
C ALA A 72 6.63 -5.07 19.03
N SER A 73 7.21 -5.77 18.06
CA SER A 73 8.07 -6.93 18.29
C SER A 73 9.47 -6.47 18.75
N PRO A 74 9.88 -6.71 20.01
CA PRO A 74 11.22 -6.35 20.45
C PRO A 74 12.21 -7.27 19.74
N SER A 75 13.10 -6.66 18.97
CA SER A 75 14.24 -7.34 18.33
C SER A 75 14.91 -8.25 19.37
N VAL A 76 14.86 -9.57 19.14
CA VAL A 76 15.57 -10.57 19.94
C VAL A 76 17.02 -10.09 20.07
N ARG A 77 17.39 -9.59 21.25
CA ARG A 77 18.80 -9.30 21.56
C ARG A 77 19.53 -10.61 21.38
N LYS A 78 20.42 -10.69 20.37
CA LYS A 78 21.38 -11.79 20.27
C LYS A 78 22.16 -11.85 21.57
N SER A 79 21.83 -12.82 22.42
CA SER A 79 22.66 -13.20 23.56
C SER A 79 24.01 -13.64 23.02
N ARG A 80 25.02 -12.79 23.20
CA ARG A 80 26.42 -13.13 22.94
C ARG A 80 26.78 -14.36 23.78
N PRO A 81 27.33 -15.45 23.22
CA PRO A 81 27.76 -16.56 24.04
C PRO A 81 28.92 -16.09 24.93
N ARG A 82 28.79 -16.32 26.23
CA ARG A 82 29.85 -16.09 27.21
C ARG A 82 30.96 -17.09 26.92
N ALA A 83 32.16 -16.59 26.59
CA ALA A 83 33.33 -17.43 26.39
C ALA A 83 33.64 -18.22 27.68
N PRO A 84 34.10 -19.48 27.58
CA PRO A 84 34.50 -20.25 28.76
C PRO A 84 35.74 -19.61 29.39
N SER A 85 35.68 -19.40 30.70
CA SER A 85 36.82 -19.02 31.53
C SER A 85 37.61 -20.29 31.86
N GLU A 86 38.93 -20.21 31.70
CA GLU A 86 39.92 -21.23 32.08
C GLU A 86 39.86 -21.61 33.57
#